data_AF-A0A4D6HKZ2-F1
#
_entry.id   AF-A0A4D6HKZ2-F1
#
_cell.length_a   1.000
_cell.length_b   1.000
_cell.length_c   1.000
_cell.angle_alpha   90.00
_cell.angle_beta   90.00
_cell.angle_gamma   90.00
#
_symmetry.space_group_name_H-M   'P 1'
#
loop_
_entity.id
_entity.type
_entity.pdbx_description
1 polymer ?
#
loop_
_entity_poly.entity_id
_entity_poly.type
_entity_poly.pdbx_seq_one_letter_code
_entity_poly.pdbx_strand_id
1 'polypeptide(L)'
;MTDTTLEDVEHTLDRATDLEAEAAVDELRTAKGELEALEYDSDIDQDRRQELATTLEQRIREVKNREAYDSAFGAAMNPDDEDAP
;
A
#
# COMPACT_ATOMS: atom_id res chain seq x y z
N MET A 1 -0.98 -15.34 -15.79
CA MET A 1 -1.84 -14.20 -16.14
C MET A 1 -3.01 -14.35 -15.22
N THR A 2 -2.99 -13.63 -14.12
CA THR A 2 -4.17 -13.44 -13.29
C THR A 2 -5.08 -12.51 -14.10
N ASP A 3 -6.29 -12.97 -14.40
CA ASP A 3 -7.37 -12.11 -14.89
C ASP A 3 -7.77 -11.19 -13.74
N THR A 4 -6.91 -10.23 -13.41
CA THR A 4 -7.12 -9.30 -12.31
C THR A 4 -8.15 -8.27 -12.75
N THR A 5 -9.24 -8.15 -12.00
CA THR A 5 -10.32 -7.20 -12.25
C THR A 5 -10.18 -5.96 -11.37
N LEU A 6 -10.95 -4.91 -11.67
CA LEU A 6 -11.03 -3.74 -10.77
C LEU A 6 -11.54 -4.12 -9.37
N GLU A 7 -12.44 -5.12 -9.28
CA GLU A 7 -12.96 -5.61 -7.99
C GLU A 7 -11.88 -6.33 -7.17
N ASP A 8 -10.96 -7.04 -7.82
CA ASP A 8 -9.82 -7.67 -7.13
C ASP A 8 -8.87 -6.63 -6.55
N VAL A 9 -8.66 -5.53 -7.27
CA VAL A 9 -7.85 -4.39 -6.80
C VAL A 9 -8.52 -3.70 -5.60
N GLU A 10 -9.84 -3.53 -5.64
CA GLU A 10 -10.62 -3.01 -4.50
C GLU A 10 -10.54 -3.93 -3.28
N HIS A 11 -10.66 -5.24 -3.49
CA HIS A 11 -10.52 -6.21 -2.41
C HIS A 11 -9.11 -6.19 -1.80
N THR A 12 -8.08 -6.00 -2.63
CA THR A 12 -6.69 -5.87 -2.17
C THR A 12 -6.49 -4.59 -1.35
N LEU A 13 -7.09 -3.47 -1.77
CA LEU A 13 -7.09 -2.21 -1.01
C LEU A 13 -7.67 -2.37 0.39
N ASP A 14 -8.81 -3.05 0.51
CA ASP A 14 -9.46 -3.34 1.78
C ASP A 14 -8.58 -4.24 2.66
N ARG A 15 -8.10 -5.36 2.11
CA ARG A 15 -7.25 -6.32 2.82
C ARG A 15 -5.93 -5.72 3.30
N ALA A 16 -5.34 -4.79 2.53
CA ALA A 16 -4.10 -4.12 2.93
C ALA A 16 -4.23 -3.32 4.23
N THR A 17 -5.45 -3.04 4.70
CA THR A 17 -5.69 -2.41 6.02
C THR A 17 -5.40 -3.31 7.20
N ASP A 18 -5.49 -4.63 7.00
CA ASP A 18 -5.26 -5.65 8.03
C ASP A 18 -3.84 -6.20 8.03
N LEU A 19 -3.01 -5.82 7.05
CA LEU A 19 -1.64 -6.29 6.90
C LEU A 19 -0.64 -5.40 7.65
N GLU A 20 0.51 -5.99 8.00
CA GLU A 20 1.67 -5.24 8.49
C GLU A 20 2.19 -4.29 7.41
N ALA A 21 2.84 -3.19 7.81
CA ALA A 21 3.16 -2.09 6.89
C ALA A 21 3.96 -2.52 5.65
N GLU A 22 4.99 -3.35 5.82
CA GLU A 22 5.80 -3.87 4.71
C GLU A 22 4.96 -4.73 3.75
N ALA A 23 4.22 -5.70 4.30
CA ALA A 23 3.34 -6.58 3.51
C ALA A 23 2.21 -5.80 2.80
N ALA A 24 1.61 -4.81 3.48
CA ALA A 24 0.61 -3.93 2.91
C ALA A 24 1.17 -3.14 1.73
N VAL A 25 2.38 -2.58 1.85
CA VAL A 25 3.02 -1.82 0.77
C VAL A 25 3.29 -2.70 -0.45
N ASP A 26 3.75 -3.94 -0.25
CA ASP A 26 4.07 -4.85 -1.34
C ASP A 26 2.82 -5.33 -2.08
N GLU A 27 1.74 -5.66 -1.35
CA GLU A 27 0.44 -6.01 -1.95
C GLU A 27 -0.13 -4.82 -2.75
N LEU A 28 -0.14 -3.61 -2.17
CA LEU A 28 -0.65 -2.41 -2.84
C LEU A 28 0.16 -2.05 -4.09
N ARG A 29 1.47 -2.28 -4.10
CA ARG A 29 2.32 -2.09 -5.28
C ARG A 29 2.05 -3.11 -6.36
N THR A 30 1.80 -4.36 -5.98
CA THR A 30 1.44 -5.43 -6.91
C THR A 30 0.12 -5.09 -7.58
N ALA A 31 -0.91 -4.75 -6.79
CA ALA A 31 -2.21 -4.33 -7.30
C ALA A 31 -2.12 -3.09 -8.23
N LYS A 32 -1.22 -2.15 -7.94
CA LYS A 32 -0.96 -1.02 -8.84
C LYS A 32 -0.40 -1.47 -10.19
N GLY A 33 0.56 -2.39 -10.21
CA GLY A 33 1.13 -2.92 -11.46
C GLY A 33 0.10 -3.70 -12.28
N GLU A 34 -0.79 -4.43 -11.61
CA GLU A 34 -1.91 -5.13 -12.27
C GLU A 34 -2.93 -4.13 -12.85
N LEU A 35 -3.24 -3.07 -12.11
CA LEU A 35 -4.13 -2.00 -12.56
C LEU A 35 -3.55 -1.21 -13.75
N GLU A 36 -2.22 -1.03 -13.79
CA GLU A 36 -1.53 -0.45 -14.95
C GLU A 36 -1.60 -1.38 -16.18
N ALA A 37 -1.58 -2.70 -15.99
CA ALA A 37 -1.75 -3.66 -17.08
C ALA A 37 -3.16 -3.61 -17.71
N LEU A 38 -4.18 -3.17 -16.96
CA LEU A 38 -5.56 -2.98 -17.43
C LEU A 38 -5.78 -1.69 -18.24
N GLU A 39 -4.76 -0.83 -18.40
CA GLU A 39 -4.89 0.44 -19.14
C GLU A 39 -5.35 0.24 -20.59
N TYR A 40 -4.91 -0.84 -21.24
CA TYR A 40 -5.20 -1.11 -22.64
C TYR A 40 -6.49 -1.90 -22.85
N ASP A 41 -7.19 -2.26 -21.78
CA ASP A 41 -8.43 -3.03 -21.84
C ASP A 41 -9.63 -2.10 -22.09
N SER A 42 -10.33 -2.32 -23.20
CA SER A 42 -11.48 -1.52 -23.63
C SER A 42 -12.76 -1.84 -22.86
N ASP A 43 -12.83 -2.98 -22.18
CA ASP A 43 -13.97 -3.40 -21.38
C ASP A 43 -13.88 -2.86 -19.94
N ILE A 44 -12.74 -2.27 -19.56
CA ILE A 44 -12.51 -1.66 -18.25
C ILE A 44 -12.98 -0.22 -18.20
N ASP A 45 -13.66 0.14 -17.12
CA ASP A 45 -14.01 1.52 -16.78
C ASP A 45 -12.73 2.29 -16.42
N GLN A 46 -12.29 3.14 -17.35
CA GLN A 46 -11.04 3.90 -17.22
C GLN A 46 -11.11 4.98 -16.14
N ASP A 47 -12.30 5.53 -15.86
CA ASP A 47 -12.48 6.51 -14.79
C ASP A 47 -12.31 5.82 -13.43
N ARG A 48 -12.94 4.66 -13.26
CA ARG A 48 -12.80 3.84 -12.04
C ARG A 48 -11.37 3.32 -11.87
N ARG A 49 -10.72 2.90 -12.96
CA ARG A 49 -9.30 2.52 -12.94
C ARG A 49 -8.42 3.66 -12.43
N GLN A 50 -8.61 4.87 -12.92
CA GLN A 50 -7.82 6.03 -12.52
C GLN A 50 -8.06 6.43 -11.06
N GLU A 51 -9.29 6.32 -10.58
CA GLU A 51 -9.66 6.53 -9.18
C GLU A 51 -8.96 5.52 -8.26
N LEU A 52 -8.97 4.24 -8.64
CA LEU A 52 -8.28 3.18 -7.89
C LEU A 52 -6.77 3.37 -7.89
N ALA A 53 -6.17 3.77 -9.02
CA ALA A 53 -4.74 4.05 -9.10
C ALA A 53 -4.35 5.16 -8.12
N THR A 54 -5.14 6.23 -8.10
CA THR A 54 -4.95 7.36 -7.19
C THR A 54 -5.09 6.93 -5.73
N THR A 55 -6.07 6.07 -5.43
CA THR A 55 -6.33 5.55 -4.08
C THR A 55 -5.18 4.66 -3.59
N LEU A 56 -4.68 3.76 -4.44
CA LEU A 56 -3.52 2.91 -4.16
C LEU A 56 -2.29 3.75 -3.81
N GLU A 57 -2.01 4.80 -4.59
CA GLU A 57 -0.87 5.68 -4.34
C GLU A 57 -0.98 6.42 -3.00
N GLN A 58 -2.17 6.93 -2.68
CA GLN A 58 -2.43 7.57 -1.38
C GLN A 58 -2.22 6.58 -0.24
N ARG A 59 -2.75 5.36 -0.38
CA ARG A 59 -2.66 4.33 0.66
C ARG A 59 -1.22 3.87 0.90
N ILE A 60 -0.45 3.63 -0.16
CA ILE A 60 0.98 3.30 -0.05
C ILE A 60 1.72 4.39 0.71
N ARG A 61 1.44 5.66 0.41
CA ARG A 61 2.08 6.79 1.10
C ARG A 61 1.69 6.84 2.57
N GLU A 62 0.43 6.62 2.89
CA GLU A 62 -0.07 6.60 4.28
C GLU A 62 0.59 5.49 5.09
N VAL A 63 0.63 4.27 4.56
CA VAL A 63 1.24 3.12 5.25
C VAL A 63 2.73 3.38 5.54
N LYS A 64 3.49 3.84 4.54
CA LYS A 64 4.92 4.18 4.71
C LYS A 64 5.13 5.30 5.71
N ASN A 65 4.25 6.30 5.70
CA ASN A 65 4.33 7.41 6.62
C ASN A 65 4.08 6.91 8.06
N ARG A 66 3.04 6.11 8.26
CA ARG A 66 2.73 5.48 9.56
C ARG A 66 3.90 4.66 10.07
N GLU A 67 4.50 3.80 9.24
CA GLU A 67 5.66 2.99 9.61
C GLU A 67 6.86 3.85 10.04
N ALA A 68 7.14 4.95 9.31
CA ALA A 68 8.21 5.87 9.67
C ALA A 68 7.98 6.57 11.02
N TYR A 69 6.71 6.86 11.37
CA TYR A 69 6.38 7.42 12.68
C TYR A 69 6.39 6.36 13.80
N ASP A 70 5.91 5.15 13.54
CA ASP A 70 5.88 4.05 14.52
C ASP A 70 7.30 3.59 14.87
N SER A 71 8.17 3.48 13.85
CA SER A 71 9.60 3.21 14.04
C SER A 71 10.33 4.35 14.75
N ALA A 72 9.98 5.63 14.49
CA ALA A 72 10.53 6.76 15.22
C ALA A 72 10.12 6.77 16.70
N PHE A 73 8.90 6.32 17.02
CA PHE A 73 8.45 6.19 18.41
C PHE A 73 9.13 5.02 19.13
N GLY A 74 9.36 3.90 18.44
CA GLY A 74 10.16 2.78 18.94
C GLY A 74 11.63 3.13 19.18
N ALA A 75 12.24 3.91 18.29
CA ALA A 75 13.63 4.39 18.44
C ALA A 75 13.78 5.42 19.58
N ALA A 76 12.76 6.25 19.84
CA ALA A 76 12.76 7.20 20.95
C ALA A 76 12.51 6.53 22.33
N MET A 77 12.03 5.29 22.35
CA MET A 77 11.82 4.47 23.57
C MET A 77 12.97 3.51 23.87
N ASN A 78 14.08 3.57 23.12
CA ASN A 78 15.29 2.82 23.42
C ASN A 78 16.36 3.75 24.02
N PRO A 79 16.29 4.10 25.33
CA PRO A 79 17.41 4.71 26.03
C PRO A 79 18.43 3.62 26.41
N ASP A 80 18.99 2.92 25.42
CA ASP A 80 20.29 2.25 25.58
C ASP A 80 21.39 3.25 25.19
N ASP A 81 21.29 4.48 25.72
CA ASP A 81 22.50 5.23 26.07
C ASP A 81 22.91 4.69 27.44
N GLU A 82 23.69 3.61 27.43
CA GLU A 82 24.51 3.17 28.57
C GLU A 82 25.61 4.23 28.84
N ASP A 83 25.20 5.45 29.17
CA ASP A 83 26.02 6.41 29.91
C ASP A 83 25.55 6.35 31.38
N ALA A 84 25.83 5.21 32.01
CA ALA A 84 25.83 5.10 33.46
C ALA A 84 27.26 5.41 33.96
N PRO A 85 27.42 6.30 34.97
CA PRO A 85 28.73 6.82 35.39
C PRO A 85 29.68 5.76 35.96
#